data_AF-A0AAN2BA18-F1
#
_entry.id   AF-A0AAN2BA18-F1
#
_cell.length_a   1.000
_cell.length_b   1.000
_cell.length_c   1.000
_cell.angle_alpha   90.00
_cell.angle_beta   90.00
_cell.angle_gamma   90.00
#
_symmetry.space_group_name_H-M   'P 1'
#
loop_
_entity.id
_entity.type
_entity.pdbx_description
1 polymer ?
#
loop_
_entity_poly.entity_id
_entity_poly.type
_entity_poly.pdbx_seq_one_letter_code
_entity_poly.pdbx_strand_id
1 'polypeptide(L)'
;MRPLGMPPFHAGTSNDCGLHTIAALTGLAEADVVNGLGLTPDNIQYISQHGMTPDQFTWAITKFENSNVRHQRGSPQDLANALHELPNYEKIAIGMERHSGIGHLVAGMRQGEKLVIWDRQVNHVTEVKTREELLNYFNSHNVSSVQTWSRQ
;
A
#
# COMPACT_ATOMS: atom_id res chain seq x y z
N MET A 1 -15.79 -9.04 21.50
CA MET A 1 -17.05 -9.26 20.74
C MET A 1 -16.96 -8.43 19.45
N ARG A 2 -17.14 -9.04 18.27
CA ARG A 2 -17.14 -8.31 16.99
C ARG A 2 -18.38 -7.41 16.93
N PRO A 3 -18.31 -6.17 16.42
CA PRO A 3 -19.51 -5.51 15.93
C PRO A 3 -20.00 -6.32 14.71
N LEU A 4 -21.19 -6.90 14.81
CA LEU A 4 -21.90 -7.46 13.66
C LEU A 4 -22.23 -6.31 12.70
N GLY A 5 -21.81 -6.42 11.43
CA GLY A 5 -22.33 -5.58 10.35
C GLY A 5 -21.37 -4.59 9.68
N MET A 6 -20.05 -4.61 9.95
CA MET A 6 -19.14 -3.82 9.11
C MET A 6 -18.90 -4.55 7.78
N PRO A 7 -19.16 -3.90 6.62
CA PRO A 7 -18.95 -4.52 5.32
C PRO A 7 -17.46 -4.88 5.16
N PRO A 8 -17.12 -6.07 4.61
CA PRO A 8 -15.74 -6.38 4.24
C PRO A 8 -15.23 -5.35 3.23
N PHE A 9 -13.92 -5.21 3.09
CA PHE A 9 -13.37 -4.44 1.97
C PHE A 9 -13.93 -5.01 0.66
N HIS A 10 -14.19 -4.14 -0.31
CA HIS A 10 -14.70 -4.54 -1.62
C HIS A 10 -13.53 -4.98 -2.50
N ALA A 11 -12.95 -6.13 -2.17
CA ALA A 11 -11.82 -6.71 -2.89
C ALA A 11 -12.09 -6.72 -4.41
N GLY A 12 -11.30 -5.95 -5.16
CA GLY A 12 -11.26 -5.97 -6.62
C GLY A 12 -12.26 -5.06 -7.36
N THR A 13 -13.17 -4.34 -6.69
CA THR A 13 -14.20 -3.53 -7.37
C THR A 13 -14.31 -2.07 -6.93
N SER A 14 -13.46 -1.62 -6.00
CA SER A 14 -13.56 -0.27 -5.42
C SER A 14 -12.18 0.35 -5.16
N ASN A 15 -12.17 1.61 -4.73
CA ASN A 15 -10.95 2.40 -4.54
C ASN A 15 -10.27 2.15 -3.17
N ASP A 16 -10.52 1.02 -2.52
CA ASP A 16 -10.03 0.67 -1.18
C ASP A 16 -8.65 -0.01 -1.14
N CYS A 17 -7.85 0.11 -2.22
CA CYS A 17 -6.46 -0.35 -2.30
C CYS A 17 -5.60 0.06 -1.09
N GLY A 18 -5.83 1.27 -0.54
CA GLY A 18 -5.15 1.75 0.65
C GLY A 18 -5.46 0.91 1.90
N LEU A 19 -6.73 0.56 2.13
CA LEU A 19 -7.12 -0.27 3.28
C LEU A 19 -6.56 -1.69 3.16
N HIS A 20 -6.57 -2.27 1.95
CA HIS A 20 -5.94 -3.55 1.67
C HIS A 20 -4.42 -3.53 1.90
N THR A 21 -3.76 -2.43 1.51
CA THR A 21 -2.32 -2.23 1.71
C THR A 21 -1.98 -2.14 3.20
N ILE A 22 -2.74 -1.37 3.98
CA ILE A 22 -2.57 -1.29 5.44
C ILE A 22 -2.73 -2.68 6.08
N ALA A 23 -3.75 -3.43 5.67
CA ALA A 23 -3.98 -4.77 6.17
C ALA A 23 -2.85 -5.74 5.80
N ALA A 24 -2.23 -5.59 4.62
CA ALA A 24 -1.06 -6.37 4.22
C ALA A 24 0.20 -6.00 5.01
N LEU A 25 0.44 -4.71 5.25
CA LEU A 25 1.59 -4.24 6.04
C LEU A 25 1.49 -4.68 7.49
N THR A 26 0.32 -4.53 8.11
CA THR A 26 0.11 -4.85 9.52
C THR A 26 -0.08 -6.35 9.79
N GLY A 27 -0.50 -7.11 8.77
CA GLY A 27 -0.92 -8.51 8.93
C GLY A 27 -2.28 -8.67 9.63
N LEU A 28 -3.02 -7.57 9.83
CA LEU A 28 -4.31 -7.57 10.49
C LEU A 28 -5.44 -8.03 9.56
N ALA A 29 -6.50 -8.55 10.18
CA ALA A 29 -7.77 -8.76 9.50
C ALA A 29 -8.43 -7.40 9.19
N GLU A 30 -9.29 -7.36 8.17
CA GLU A 30 -9.93 -6.12 7.71
C GLU A 30 -10.72 -5.43 8.82
N ALA A 31 -11.48 -6.22 9.60
CA ALA A 31 -12.24 -5.71 10.73
C ALA A 31 -11.35 -5.03 11.78
N ASP A 32 -10.14 -5.54 12.00
CA ASP A 32 -9.20 -4.96 12.97
C ASP A 32 -8.57 -3.68 12.43
N VAL A 33 -8.33 -3.58 11.11
CA VAL A 33 -7.90 -2.33 10.46
C VAL A 33 -9.00 -1.26 10.57
N VAL A 34 -10.24 -1.62 10.25
CA VAL A 34 -11.39 -0.71 10.34
C VAL A 34 -11.57 -0.21 11.77
N ASN A 35 -11.54 -1.12 12.76
CA ASN A 35 -11.65 -0.77 14.18
C ASN A 35 -10.46 0.09 14.65
N GLY A 36 -9.23 -0.27 14.27
CA GLY A 36 -8.02 0.47 14.65
C GLY A 36 -7.97 1.89 14.11
N LEU A 37 -8.53 2.10 12.91
CA LEU A 37 -8.68 3.43 12.31
C LEU A 37 -9.91 4.18 12.82
N GLY A 38 -10.84 3.51 13.51
CA GLY A 38 -12.10 4.10 13.97
C GLY A 38 -13.02 4.50 12.82
N LEU A 39 -13.00 3.75 11.71
CA LEU A 39 -13.80 4.08 10.53
C LEU A 39 -15.27 3.70 10.75
N THR A 40 -16.17 4.60 10.37
CA THR A 40 -17.61 4.33 10.28
C THR A 40 -17.96 3.69 8.93
N PRO A 41 -19.17 3.10 8.79
CA PRO A 41 -19.65 2.63 7.48
C PRO A 41 -19.61 3.72 6.39
N ASP A 42 -19.93 4.97 6.74
CA ASP A 42 -19.86 6.10 5.79
C ASP A 42 -18.42 6.39 5.35
N ASN A 43 -17.44 6.25 6.26
CA ASN A 43 -16.03 6.41 5.89
C ASN A 43 -15.58 5.32 4.92
N ILE A 44 -15.98 4.07 5.16
CA ILE A 44 -15.66 2.93 4.28
C ILE A 44 -16.29 3.15 2.90
N GLN A 45 -17.55 3.58 2.85
CA GLN A 45 -18.23 3.87 1.60
C GLN A 45 -17.61 5.05 0.85
N TYR A 46 -17.18 6.10 1.56
CA TYR A 46 -16.48 7.21 0.95
C TYR A 46 -15.14 6.75 0.34
N ILE A 47 -14.35 5.96 1.08
CA ILE A 47 -13.08 5.42 0.60
C ILE A 47 -13.29 4.48 -0.60
N SER A 48 -14.34 3.66 -0.58
CA SER A 48 -14.63 2.76 -1.72
C SER A 48 -14.94 3.55 -3.00
N GLN A 49 -15.55 4.73 -2.88
CA GLN A 49 -15.90 5.60 -4.00
C GLN A 49 -14.76 6.51 -4.46
N HIS A 50 -13.93 7.01 -3.54
CA HIS A 50 -12.96 8.08 -3.82
C HIS A 50 -11.50 7.70 -3.58
N GLY A 51 -11.25 6.59 -2.92
CA GLY A 51 -9.93 6.20 -2.45
C GLY A 51 -9.46 7.01 -1.24
N MET A 52 -8.20 6.79 -0.88
CA MET A 52 -7.52 7.54 0.18
C MET A 52 -6.56 8.55 -0.46
N THR A 53 -6.55 9.79 0.05
CA THR A 53 -5.48 10.73 -0.29
C THR A 53 -4.15 10.30 0.35
N PRO A 54 -3.00 10.78 -0.16
CA PRO A 54 -1.70 10.52 0.46
C PRO A 54 -1.68 10.87 1.96
N ASP A 55 -2.27 11.98 2.36
CA ASP A 55 -2.31 12.42 3.76
C ASP A 55 -3.17 11.50 4.64
N GLN A 56 -4.34 11.08 4.13
CA GLN A 56 -5.20 10.11 4.82
C GLN A 56 -4.47 8.77 5.00
N PHE A 57 -3.73 8.35 3.99
CA PHE A 57 -2.97 7.10 4.04
C PHE A 57 -1.78 7.20 5.00
N THR A 58 -1.02 8.29 4.97
CA THR A 58 0.07 8.58 5.93
C THR A 58 -0.45 8.55 7.37
N TRP A 59 -1.57 9.24 7.64
CA TRP A 59 -2.20 9.22 8.96
C TRP A 59 -2.61 7.80 9.37
N ALA A 60 -3.19 7.03 8.46
CA ALA A 60 -3.67 5.69 8.73
C ALA A 60 -2.53 4.71 9.04
N ILE A 61 -1.42 4.74 8.28
CA ILE A 61 -0.26 3.90 8.61
C ILE A 61 0.37 4.32 9.94
N THR A 62 0.46 5.63 10.21
CA THR A 62 1.03 6.14 11.47
C THR A 62 0.24 5.69 12.71
N LYS A 63 -1.04 5.33 12.57
CA LYS A 63 -1.84 4.75 13.66
C LYS A 63 -1.40 3.34 14.05
N PHE A 64 -0.89 2.57 13.10
CA PHE A 64 -0.48 1.18 13.30
C PHE A 64 1.02 1.03 13.54
N GLU A 65 1.81 1.89 12.91
CA GLU A 65 3.24 1.98 13.15
C GLU A 65 3.45 2.81 14.42
N ASN A 66 3.97 2.20 15.49
CA ASN A 66 4.34 2.89 16.75
C ASN A 66 5.59 3.79 16.58
N SER A 67 5.74 4.42 15.42
CA SER A 67 6.91 5.19 14.99
C SER A 67 6.52 6.18 13.89
N ASN A 68 7.40 7.14 13.61
CA ASN A 68 7.23 8.04 12.49
C ASN A 68 7.24 7.25 11.17
N VAL A 69 6.33 7.62 10.27
CA VAL A 69 6.28 7.11 8.90
C VAL A 69 6.98 8.11 8.00
N ARG A 70 7.99 7.66 7.25
CA ARG A 70 8.62 8.44 6.20
C ARG A 70 7.80 8.29 4.92
N HIS A 71 7.18 9.38 4.47
CA HIS A 71 6.53 9.46 3.16
C HIS A 71 7.45 10.14 2.15
N GLN A 72 7.66 9.51 1.00
CA GLN A 72 8.46 10.07 -0.09
C GLN A 72 7.74 9.95 -1.42
N ARG A 73 8.10 10.83 -2.36
CA ARG A 73 7.67 10.76 -3.76
C ARG A 73 8.90 10.83 -4.65
N GLY A 74 8.93 9.99 -5.68
CA GLY A 74 9.99 9.93 -6.67
C GLY A 74 9.52 9.33 -7.98
N SER A 75 10.49 8.99 -8.83
CA SER A 75 10.28 8.23 -10.06
C SER A 75 10.35 6.71 -9.80
N PRO A 76 9.78 5.88 -10.70
CA PRO A 76 10.04 4.44 -10.72
C PRO A 76 11.54 4.09 -10.68
N GLN A 77 12.38 4.90 -11.33
CA GLN A 77 13.83 4.73 -11.36
C GLN A 77 14.46 4.98 -9.99
N ASP A 78 14.00 5.98 -9.25
CA ASP A 78 14.53 6.27 -7.90
C ASP A 78 14.30 5.10 -6.96
N LEU A 79 13.08 4.55 -6.93
CA LEU A 79 12.78 3.37 -6.12
C LEU A 79 13.55 2.13 -6.59
N ALA A 80 13.65 1.92 -7.89
CA ALA A 80 14.38 0.77 -8.43
C ALA A 80 15.88 0.84 -8.12
N ASN A 81 16.46 2.03 -8.09
CA ASN A 81 17.84 2.24 -7.66
C ASN A 81 17.99 2.06 -6.14
N ALA A 82 17.05 2.55 -5.33
CA ALA A 82 17.09 2.46 -3.86
C ALA A 82 16.72 1.07 -3.30
N LEU A 83 16.30 0.11 -4.14
CA LEU A 83 15.81 -1.18 -3.68
C LEU A 83 16.82 -1.94 -2.80
N HIS A 84 18.10 -1.86 -3.19
CA HIS A 84 19.19 -2.51 -2.47
C HIS A 84 19.55 -1.83 -1.13
N GLU A 85 19.01 -0.64 -0.87
CA GLU A 85 19.21 0.13 0.35
C GLU A 85 18.14 -0.18 1.41
N LEU A 86 17.00 -0.75 1.01
CA LEU A 86 15.94 -1.17 1.93
C LEU A 86 16.46 -2.28 2.87
N PRO A 87 16.33 -2.18 4.19
CA PRO A 87 16.70 -3.27 5.09
C PRO A 87 15.95 -4.55 4.76
N ASN A 88 16.57 -5.70 5.03
CA ASN A 88 15.88 -6.97 4.85
C ASN A 88 14.68 -7.07 5.80
N TYR A 89 13.55 -7.56 5.29
CA TYR A 89 12.25 -7.61 5.95
C TYR A 89 11.62 -6.26 6.30
N GLU A 90 12.18 -5.14 5.80
CA GLU A 90 11.53 -3.84 5.91
C GLU A 90 10.28 -3.82 5.02
N LYS A 91 9.14 -3.48 5.64
CA LYS A 91 7.86 -3.34 4.94
C LYS A 91 7.72 -1.91 4.43
N ILE A 92 7.26 -1.79 3.19
CA ILE A 92 7.02 -0.50 2.54
C ILE A 92 5.64 -0.52 1.90
N ALA A 93 4.90 0.59 1.98
CA ALA A 93 3.78 0.82 1.08
C ALA A 93 4.30 1.47 -0.21
N ILE A 94 3.74 1.08 -1.36
CA ILE A 94 4.09 1.62 -2.67
C ILE A 94 2.81 2.14 -3.32
N GLY A 95 2.71 3.46 -3.46
CA GLY A 95 1.67 4.15 -4.21
C GLY A 95 2.12 4.33 -5.66
N MET A 96 1.36 3.76 -6.58
CA MET A 96 1.57 3.86 -8.02
C MET A 96 0.76 5.02 -8.59
N GLU A 97 1.44 6.12 -8.87
CA GLU A 97 0.83 7.32 -9.45
C GLU A 97 0.85 7.24 -10.98
N ARG A 98 -0.32 7.42 -11.58
CA ARG A 98 -0.54 7.57 -13.02
C ARG A 98 -0.75 9.05 -13.32
N HIS A 99 -0.84 9.43 -14.60
CA HIS A 99 -1.10 10.82 -15.00
C HIS A 99 -2.38 11.43 -14.39
N SER A 100 -3.33 10.61 -13.93
CA SER A 100 -4.58 11.02 -13.27
C SER A 100 -4.53 11.03 -11.74
N GLY A 101 -3.37 10.79 -11.11
CA GLY A 101 -3.21 10.68 -9.65
C GLY A 101 -2.80 9.26 -9.20
N ILE A 102 -2.77 9.01 -7.87
CA ILE A 102 -2.48 7.67 -7.34
C ILE A 102 -3.58 6.73 -7.83
N GLY A 103 -3.18 5.82 -8.72
CA GLY A 103 -4.10 4.86 -9.32
C GLY A 103 -4.20 3.56 -8.51
N HIS A 104 -3.21 3.26 -7.68
CA HIS A 104 -3.17 2.02 -6.89
C HIS A 104 -2.16 2.08 -5.74
N LEU A 105 -2.41 1.33 -4.66
CA LEU A 105 -1.47 1.11 -3.55
C LEU A 105 -1.27 -0.38 -3.33
N VAL A 106 -0.01 -0.77 -3.07
CA VAL A 106 0.39 -2.15 -2.76
C VAL A 106 1.36 -2.17 -1.58
N ALA A 107 1.47 -3.30 -0.90
CA ALA A 107 2.49 -3.52 0.12
C ALA A 107 3.72 -4.21 -0.50
N GLY A 108 4.92 -3.86 -0.05
CA GLY A 108 6.17 -4.47 -0.45
C GLY A 108 7.01 -4.83 0.77
N MET A 109 7.89 -5.83 0.63
CA MET A 109 8.93 -6.10 1.62
C MET A 109 10.13 -6.73 0.93
N ARG A 110 11.32 -6.27 1.31
CA ARG A 110 12.54 -6.91 0.87
C ARG A 110 12.70 -8.26 1.57
N GLN A 111 12.94 -9.33 0.82
CA GLN A 111 13.27 -10.67 1.32
C GLN A 111 14.57 -11.14 0.66
N GLY A 112 15.69 -10.89 1.32
CA GLY A 112 17.03 -11.14 0.78
C GLY A 112 17.29 -10.27 -0.44
N GLU A 113 17.41 -10.91 -1.61
CA GLU A 113 17.70 -10.25 -2.88
C GLU A 113 16.46 -9.83 -3.67
N LYS A 114 15.25 -10.20 -3.21
CA LYS A 114 14.00 -9.85 -3.89
C LYS A 114 13.17 -8.83 -3.13
N LEU A 115 12.42 -8.01 -3.86
CA LEU A 115 11.25 -7.32 -3.37
C LEU A 115 10.03 -8.20 -3.63
N VAL A 116 9.29 -8.53 -2.57
CA VAL A 116 8.00 -9.19 -2.68
C VAL A 116 6.92 -8.11 -2.56
N ILE A 117 6.10 -7.98 -3.59
CA ILE A 117 4.99 -7.02 -3.66
C ILE A 117 3.69 -7.81 -3.52
N TRP A 118 2.89 -7.46 -2.51
CA TRP A 118 1.56 -8.00 -2.28
C TRP A 118 0.51 -6.99 -2.70
N ASP A 119 -0.23 -7.37 -3.73
CA ASP A 119 -1.47 -6.72 -4.10
C ASP A 119 -2.64 -7.52 -3.50
N ARG A 120 -2.98 -7.18 -2.26
CA ARG A 120 -4.04 -7.87 -1.52
C ARG A 120 -5.44 -7.61 -2.13
N GLN A 121 -5.61 -6.53 -2.90
CA GLN A 121 -6.90 -6.21 -3.51
C GLN A 121 -7.31 -7.24 -4.56
N VAL A 122 -6.34 -7.79 -5.31
CA VAL A 122 -6.57 -8.86 -6.31
C VAL A 122 -5.97 -10.21 -5.89
N ASN A 123 -5.53 -10.33 -4.63
CA ASN A 123 -4.86 -11.51 -4.08
C ASN A 123 -3.70 -12.01 -4.95
N HIS A 124 -2.84 -11.09 -5.39
CA HIS A 124 -1.69 -11.38 -6.24
C HIS A 124 -0.38 -11.03 -5.54
N VAL A 125 0.66 -11.83 -5.81
CA VAL A 125 2.01 -11.61 -5.30
C VAL A 125 2.97 -11.54 -6.48
N THR A 126 3.75 -10.48 -6.54
CA THR A 126 4.80 -10.29 -7.55
C THR A 126 6.15 -10.32 -6.85
N GLU A 127 7.07 -11.13 -7.36
CA GLU A 127 8.46 -11.14 -6.90
C GLU A 127 9.35 -10.46 -7.92
N VAL A 128 10.19 -9.54 -7.44
CA VAL A 128 11.07 -8.72 -8.26
C VAL A 128 12.49 -8.85 -7.71
N LYS A 129 13.41 -9.34 -8.53
CA LYS A 129 14.81 -9.60 -8.18
C LYS A 129 15.77 -8.59 -8.81
N THR A 130 15.37 -7.98 -9.91
CA THR A 130 16.21 -7.05 -10.66
C THR A 130 15.57 -5.67 -10.76
N ARG A 131 16.42 -4.67 -11.00
CA ARG A 131 15.99 -3.31 -11.31
C ARG A 131 15.09 -3.30 -12.53
N GLU A 132 15.42 -4.07 -13.57
CA GLU A 132 14.67 -4.18 -14.82
C GLU A 132 13.28 -4.79 -14.60
N GLU A 133 13.17 -5.83 -13.76
CA GLU A 133 11.88 -6.41 -13.39
C GLU A 133 11.00 -5.39 -12.65
N LEU A 134 11.57 -4.58 -11.76
CA LEU A 134 10.82 -3.55 -11.04
C LEU A 134 10.32 -2.46 -11.98
N LEU A 135 11.16 -2.02 -12.92
CA LEU A 135 10.77 -1.04 -13.92
C LEU A 135 9.71 -1.60 -14.87
N ASN A 136 9.81 -2.87 -15.28
CA ASN A 136 8.80 -3.54 -16.09
C ASN A 136 7.46 -3.67 -15.34
N TYR A 137 7.51 -3.94 -14.04
CA TYR A 137 6.33 -3.92 -13.17
C TYR A 137 5.67 -2.53 -13.19
N PHE A 138 6.41 -1.45 -12.96
CA PHE A 138 5.86 -0.09 -13.01
C PHE A 138 5.35 0.33 -14.40
N ASN A 139 6.06 -0.05 -15.46
CA ASN A 139 5.66 0.23 -16.83
C ASN A 139 4.36 -0.48 -17.21
N SER A 140 4.19 -1.75 -16.83
CA SER A 140 2.94 -2.50 -17.10
C SER A 140 1.73 -1.92 -16.38
N HIS A 141 1.94 -1.14 -15.31
CA HIS A 141 0.90 -0.42 -14.57
C HIS A 141 0.76 1.06 -14.98
N ASN A 142 1.45 1.51 -16.03
CA ASN A 142 1.47 2.90 -16.54
C ASN A 142 1.85 3.94 -15.46
N VAL A 143 2.81 3.60 -14.60
CA VAL A 143 3.21 4.44 -13.47
C VAL A 143 4.16 5.55 -13.94
N SER A 144 3.79 6.80 -13.66
CA SER A 144 4.60 7.99 -13.94
C SER A 144 5.37 8.49 -12.72
N SER A 145 4.88 8.23 -11.51
CA SER A 145 5.55 8.56 -10.25
C SER A 145 5.24 7.50 -9.20
N VAL A 146 6.16 7.31 -8.26
CA VAL A 146 5.98 6.38 -7.14
C VAL A 146 6.00 7.16 -5.84
N GLN A 147 5.09 6.81 -4.94
CA GLN A 147 5.09 7.26 -3.56
C GLN A 147 5.41 6.08 -2.65
N THR A 148 6.22 6.29 -1.62
CA THR A 148 6.58 5.23 -0.65
C THR A 148 6.31 5.68 0.77
N TRP A 149 5.86 4.72 1.59
CA TRP A 149 5.74 4.87 3.03
C TRP A 149 6.51 3.76 3.70
N SER A 150 7.52 4.12 4.50
CA SER A 150 8.31 3.18 5.29
C SER A 150 8.43 3.67 6.71
N ARG A 151 8.84 2.79 7.63
CA ARG A 151 9.23 3.23 8.96
C ARG A 151 10.48 4.12 8.87
N GLN A 152 10.55 5.12 9.76
CA GLN A 152 11.73 5.96 9.95
C GLN A 152 12.70 5.34 10.97
#